data_AF-A0A6G3LD62-F1
#
_entry.id   AF-A0A6G3LD62-F1
#
_cell.length_a   1.000
_cell.length_b   1.000
_cell.length_c   1.000
_cell.angle_alpha   90.00
_cell.angle_beta   90.00
_cell.angle_gamma   90.00
#
_symmetry.space_group_name_H-M   'P 1'
#
loop_
_entity.id
_entity.type
_entity.pdbx_description
1 polymer ?
#
loop_
_entity_poly.entity_id
_entity_poly.type
_entity_poly.pdbx_seq_one_letter_code
_entity_poly.pdbx_strand_id
1 'polypeptide(L)'
;MKLGIVGAGYMGQAHARILSELANKYGHTLSFVVEPDEAKGKATSAKYGLKWYKSVEELLREEGSGIVPFIASPTSTHLDMIDAFLSNGVEYIFVEKPLGDDLKKAEEISRKYSTSSLEKVMVGHIERFNPAYIELKKA
;
A
#
# COMPACT_ATOMS: atom_id res chain seq x y z
N MET A 1 -9.60 10.26 3.13
CA MET A 1 -8.15 10.15 2.86
C MET A 1 -7.94 9.83 1.39
N LYS A 2 -6.75 10.14 0.86
CA LYS A 2 -6.34 9.79 -0.51
C LYS A 2 -5.65 8.43 -0.50
N LEU A 3 -6.29 7.41 -1.06
CA LEU A 3 -5.76 6.06 -1.19
C LEU A 3 -5.10 5.91 -2.56
N GLY A 4 -4.12 5.02 -2.67
CA GLY A 4 -3.60 4.68 -3.99
C GLY A 4 -2.77 3.41 -3.99
N ILE A 5 -2.54 2.90 -5.19
CA ILE A 5 -1.89 1.61 -5.42
C ILE A 5 -0.41 1.84 -5.74
N VAL A 6 0.48 1.05 -5.15
CA VAL A 6 1.90 1.02 -5.51
C VAL A 6 2.22 -0.35 -6.11
N GLY A 7 2.40 -0.41 -7.43
CA GLY A 7 2.50 -1.62 -8.23
C GLY A 7 1.16 -2.00 -8.88
N ALA A 8 1.11 -2.00 -10.22
CA ALA A 8 -0.09 -2.26 -11.02
C ALA A 8 -0.17 -3.71 -11.55
N GLY A 9 0.51 -4.65 -10.89
CA GLY A 9 0.44 -6.08 -11.17
C GLY A 9 -0.90 -6.72 -10.74
N TYR A 10 -0.95 -8.05 -10.65
CA TYR A 10 -2.18 -8.78 -10.34
C TYR A 10 -2.87 -8.30 -9.05
N MET A 11 -2.13 -8.27 -7.93
CA MET A 11 -2.68 -7.82 -6.64
C MET A 11 -3.03 -6.33 -6.65
N GLY A 12 -2.20 -5.50 -7.29
CA GLY A 12 -2.50 -4.07 -7.47
C GLY A 12 -3.81 -3.83 -8.21
N GLN A 13 -4.08 -4.58 -9.28
CA GLN A 13 -5.35 -4.50 -10.02
C GLN A 13 -6.54 -4.97 -9.16
N ALA A 14 -6.35 -6.03 -8.36
CA ALA A 14 -7.40 -6.53 -7.46
C ALA A 14 -7.76 -5.48 -6.39
N HIS A 15 -6.76 -4.85 -5.77
CA HIS A 15 -6.95 -3.75 -4.82
C HIS A 15 -7.58 -2.53 -5.50
N ALA A 16 -7.10 -2.13 -6.69
CA ALA A 16 -7.67 -1.01 -7.43
C ALA A 16 -9.18 -1.20 -7.70
N ARG A 17 -9.57 -2.41 -8.12
CA ARG A 17 -10.97 -2.76 -8.33
C ARG A 17 -11.78 -2.61 -7.04
N ILE A 18 -11.38 -3.29 -5.97
CA ILE A 18 -12.11 -3.28 -4.70
C ILE A 18 -12.18 -1.86 -4.11
N LEU A 19 -11.07 -1.12 -4.11
CA LEU A 19 -11.03 0.24 -3.61
C LEU A 19 -11.86 1.21 -4.48
N SER A 20 -11.95 0.99 -5.79
CA SER A 20 -12.83 1.80 -6.64
C SER A 20 -14.31 1.64 -6.27
N GLU A 21 -14.70 0.46 -5.78
CA GLU A 21 -16.05 0.15 -5.32
C GLU A 21 -16.31 0.68 -3.89
N LEU A 22 -15.30 0.64 -3.02
CA LEU A 22 -15.47 0.89 -1.58
C LEU A 22 -15.02 2.28 -1.10
N ALA A 23 -14.02 2.90 -1.72
CA ALA A 23 -13.40 4.12 -1.16
C ALA A 23 -14.44 5.21 -0.93
N ASN A 24 -15.25 5.53 -1.94
CA ASN A 24 -16.29 6.55 -1.85
C ASN A 24 -17.34 6.22 -0.79
N LYS A 25 -17.70 4.93 -0.62
CA LYS A 25 -18.66 4.47 0.39
C LYS A 25 -18.20 4.80 1.82
N TYR A 26 -16.89 4.84 2.05
CA TYR A 26 -16.30 5.16 3.35
C TYR A 26 -15.70 6.57 3.44
N GLY A 27 -16.08 7.49 2.52
CA GLY A 27 -15.59 8.87 2.54
C GLY A 27 -14.09 8.98 2.21
N HIS A 28 -13.59 8.09 1.38
CA HIS A 28 -12.21 8.08 0.88
C HIS A 28 -12.20 8.21 -0.64
N THR A 29 -11.04 8.54 -1.20
CA THR A 29 -10.86 8.68 -2.64
C THR A 29 -9.69 7.82 -3.09
N LEU A 30 -9.91 6.95 -4.07
CA LEU A 30 -8.82 6.28 -4.77
C LEU A 30 -8.26 7.29 -5.78
N SER A 31 -7.03 7.75 -5.60
CA SER A 31 -6.52 8.93 -6.30
C SER A 31 -5.25 8.71 -7.11
N PHE A 32 -4.45 7.70 -6.81
CA PHE A 32 -3.17 7.49 -7.50
C PHE A 32 -2.80 6.03 -7.76
N VAL A 33 -1.93 5.83 -8.75
CA VAL A 33 -1.19 4.60 -9.01
C VAL A 33 0.28 4.92 -9.24
N VAL A 34 1.17 4.23 -8.53
CA VAL A 34 2.61 4.24 -8.77
C VAL A 34 2.99 2.99 -9.53
N GLU A 35 3.57 3.14 -10.72
CA GLU A 35 4.01 2.01 -11.53
C GLU A 35 5.15 2.46 -12.47
N PRO A 36 6.35 1.84 -12.38
CA PRO A 36 7.48 2.21 -13.24
C PRO A 36 7.25 1.87 -14.72
N ASP A 37 6.46 0.83 -15.02
CA ASP A 37 6.02 0.50 -16.38
C ASP A 37 4.92 1.46 -16.84
N GLU A 38 5.30 2.45 -17.66
CA GLU A 38 4.39 3.52 -18.11
C GLU A 38 3.12 2.99 -18.76
N ALA A 39 3.19 1.92 -19.55
CA ALA A 39 2.02 1.37 -20.22
C ALA A 39 1.03 0.79 -19.21
N LYS A 40 1.51 0.01 -18.23
CA LYS A 40 0.67 -0.53 -17.15
C LYS A 40 0.11 0.55 -16.24
N GLY A 41 0.94 1.52 -15.88
CA GLY A 41 0.57 2.65 -15.04
C GLY A 41 -0.54 3.50 -15.67
N LYS A 42 -0.35 3.90 -16.94
CA LYS A 42 -1.36 4.67 -17.70
C LYS A 42 -2.64 3.86 -17.95
N ALA A 43 -2.54 2.56 -18.23
CA ALA A 43 -3.72 1.72 -18.39
C ALA A 43 -4.57 1.67 -17.11
N THR A 44 -3.92 1.55 -15.95
CA THR A 44 -4.59 1.53 -14.63
C THR A 44 -5.19 2.90 -14.30
N SER A 45 -4.42 3.96 -14.56
CA SER A 45 -4.88 5.35 -14.41
C SER A 45 -6.13 5.61 -15.24
N ALA A 46 -6.14 5.26 -16.52
CA ALA A 46 -7.29 5.45 -17.40
C ALA A 46 -8.52 4.63 -16.95
N LYS A 47 -8.30 3.39 -16.52
CA LYS A 47 -9.38 2.48 -16.11
C LYS A 47 -10.12 2.96 -14.86
N TYR A 48 -9.41 3.51 -13.88
CA TYR A 48 -9.98 3.88 -12.57
C TYR A 48 -10.00 5.39 -12.32
N GLY A 49 -9.59 6.22 -13.28
CA GLY A 49 -9.54 7.68 -13.12
C GLY A 49 -8.48 8.17 -12.13
N LEU A 50 -7.33 7.48 -12.06
CA LEU A 50 -6.26 7.77 -11.09
C LEU A 50 -5.18 8.63 -11.71
N LYS A 51 -4.44 9.38 -10.89
CA LYS A 51 -3.17 9.99 -11.33
C LYS A 51 -2.06 8.95 -11.33
N TRP A 52 -1.35 8.81 -12.45
CA TRP A 52 -0.20 7.91 -12.53
C TRP A 52 1.09 8.64 -12.14
N TYR A 53 1.92 7.95 -11.37
CA TYR A 53 3.28 8.34 -11.01
C TYR A 53 4.25 7.22 -11.41
N LYS A 54 5.41 7.60 -11.93
CA LYS A 54 6.44 6.63 -12.31
C LYS A 54 7.19 6.08 -11.10
N SER A 55 7.29 6.86 -10.02
CA SER A 55 8.00 6.45 -8.80
C SER A 55 7.36 6.97 -7.52
N VAL A 56 7.75 6.38 -6.38
CA VAL A 56 7.27 6.78 -5.05
C VAL A 56 7.76 8.19 -4.71
N GLU A 57 8.96 8.56 -5.14
CA GLU A 57 9.54 9.88 -4.95
C GLU A 57 8.76 10.96 -5.71
N GLU A 58 8.33 10.66 -6.93
CA GLU A 58 7.48 11.56 -7.72
C GLU A 58 6.13 11.78 -7.03
N LEU A 59 5.50 10.69 -6.56
CA LEU A 59 4.26 10.74 -5.79
C LEU A 59 4.42 11.61 -4.54
N LEU A 60 5.42 11.35 -3.70
CA LEU A 60 5.62 12.04 -2.43
C LEU A 60 5.94 13.52 -2.62
N ARG A 61 6.68 13.87 -3.68
CA ARG A 61 6.96 15.27 -4.03
C ARG A 61 5.69 16.05 -4.36
N GLU A 62 4.72 15.41 -5.01
CA GLU A 62 3.50 16.08 -5.48
C GLU A 62 2.33 16.01 -4.49
N GLU A 63 2.13 14.87 -3.82
CA GLU A 63 0.98 14.65 -2.93
C GLU A 63 1.31 14.83 -1.44
N GLY A 64 2.60 14.83 -1.08
CA GLY A 64 3.04 14.88 0.32
C GLY A 64 2.66 13.63 1.11
N SER A 65 2.56 13.77 2.43
CA SER A 65 2.35 12.64 3.35
C SER A 65 0.89 12.29 3.66
N GLY A 66 -0.08 13.11 3.22
CA GLY A 66 -1.51 12.94 3.48
C GLY A 66 -2.20 11.83 2.68
N ILE A 67 -1.43 10.83 2.26
CA ILE A 67 -1.83 9.71 1.41
C ILE A 67 -1.80 8.38 2.18
N VAL A 68 -2.44 7.36 1.62
CA VAL A 68 -2.41 5.98 2.14
C VAL A 68 -2.05 5.04 0.99
N PRO A 69 -0.79 4.59 0.90
CA PRO A 69 -0.36 3.64 -0.12
C PRO A 69 -0.78 2.21 0.22
N PHE A 70 -1.28 1.50 -0.80
CA PHE A 70 -1.45 0.06 -0.83
C PHE A 70 -0.31 -0.52 -1.68
N ILE A 71 0.74 -0.98 -0.99
CA ILE A 71 1.94 -1.56 -1.59
C ILE A 71 1.62 -2.99 -2.05
N ALA A 72 1.56 -3.17 -3.36
CA ALA A 72 1.32 -4.44 -4.05
C ALA A 72 2.38 -4.69 -5.14
N SER A 73 3.58 -4.18 -4.92
CA SER A 73 4.76 -4.32 -5.76
C SER A 73 5.47 -5.67 -5.53
N PRO A 74 6.58 -5.99 -6.23
CA PRO A 74 7.37 -7.17 -5.90
C PRO A 74 7.87 -7.15 -4.45
N THR A 75 7.83 -8.31 -3.79
CA THR A 75 8.16 -8.47 -2.35
C THR A 75 9.50 -7.86 -1.94
N SER A 76 10.52 -7.96 -2.79
CA SER A 76 11.85 -7.41 -2.53
C SER A 76 11.89 -5.89 -2.36
N THR A 77 10.83 -5.19 -2.81
CA THR A 77 10.72 -3.72 -2.74
C THR A 77 9.91 -3.24 -1.55
N HIS A 78 9.19 -4.13 -0.85
CA HIS A 78 8.24 -3.74 0.20
C HIS A 78 8.90 -2.93 1.33
N LEU A 79 10.03 -3.42 1.85
CA LEU A 79 10.73 -2.77 2.97
C LEU A 79 11.27 -1.39 2.59
N ASP A 80 11.78 -1.23 1.36
CA ASP A 80 12.22 0.08 0.86
C ASP A 80 11.06 1.06 0.72
N MET A 81 9.92 0.60 0.21
CA MET A 81 8.73 1.45 0.08
C MET A 81 8.19 1.85 1.45
N ILE A 82 8.13 0.93 2.41
CA ILE A 82 7.72 1.23 3.79
C ILE A 82 8.65 2.30 4.39
N ASP A 83 9.96 2.12 4.27
CA ASP A 83 10.94 3.09 4.78
C ASP A 83 10.81 4.46 4.09
N ALA A 84 10.62 4.49 2.77
CA ALA A 84 10.42 5.71 2.00
C ALA A 84 9.14 6.46 2.44
N PHE A 85 8.02 5.76 2.62
CA PHE A 85 6.77 6.40 3.04
C PHE A 85 6.85 6.89 4.49
N LEU A 86 7.33 6.06 5.43
CA LEU A 86 7.44 6.43 6.84
C LEU A 86 8.44 7.58 7.05
N SER A 87 9.58 7.58 6.35
CA SER A 87 10.56 8.68 6.44
C SER A 87 10.03 10.01 5.91
N ASN A 88 9.05 9.99 5.01
CA ASN A 88 8.34 11.17 4.51
C ASN A 88 7.08 11.50 5.34
N GLY A 89 6.88 10.84 6.48
CA GLY A 89 5.79 11.14 7.40
C GLY A 89 4.42 10.60 6.99
N VAL A 90 4.35 9.65 6.06
CA VAL A 90 3.11 8.93 5.75
C VAL A 90 2.72 8.09 6.96
N GLU A 91 1.50 8.29 7.45
CA GLU A 91 1.05 7.74 8.71
C GLU A 91 0.47 6.32 8.59
N TYR A 92 -0.25 6.04 7.51
CA TYR A 92 -0.94 4.75 7.31
C TYR A 92 -0.45 4.08 6.04
N ILE A 93 -0.02 2.82 6.15
CA ILE A 93 0.50 2.04 5.02
C ILE A 93 -0.16 0.67 5.02
N PHE A 94 -0.66 0.22 3.87
CA PHE A 94 -0.98 -1.19 3.65
C PHE A 94 0.11 -1.80 2.77
N VAL A 95 0.58 -3.00 3.11
CA VAL A 95 1.57 -3.74 2.33
C VAL A 95 1.15 -5.19 2.15
N GLU A 96 1.23 -5.69 0.92
CA GLU A 96 0.96 -7.09 0.63
C GLU A 96 1.90 -8.02 1.37
N LYS A 97 1.42 -9.24 1.62
CA LYS A 97 2.25 -10.28 2.24
C LYS A 97 3.14 -10.97 1.20
N PRO A 98 4.34 -11.44 1.59
CA PRO A 98 4.97 -11.26 2.90
C PRO A 98 5.50 -9.82 3.07
N LEU A 99 5.76 -9.41 4.33
CA LEU A 99 6.24 -8.06 4.68
C LEU A 99 7.48 -7.64 3.88
N GLY A 100 8.35 -8.59 3.58
CA GLY A 100 9.57 -8.42 2.80
C GLY A 100 10.31 -9.76 2.70
N ASP A 101 11.48 -9.75 2.09
CA ASP A 101 12.36 -10.91 1.92
C ASP A 101 13.64 -10.86 2.78
N ASP A 102 13.83 -9.80 3.57
CA ASP A 102 14.99 -9.62 4.45
C ASP A 102 14.57 -9.30 5.89
N LEU A 103 14.82 -10.26 6.79
CA LEU A 103 14.53 -10.12 8.22
C LEU A 103 15.36 -9.01 8.88
N LYS A 104 16.66 -8.88 8.54
CA LYS A 104 17.53 -7.89 9.16
C LYS A 104 17.05 -6.48 8.84
N LYS A 105 16.70 -6.24 7.58
CA LYS A 105 16.14 -4.96 7.14
C LYS A 105 14.78 -4.66 7.78
N ALA A 106 13.92 -5.66 7.95
CA ALA A 106 12.66 -5.49 8.66
C ALA A 106 12.87 -5.09 10.13
N GLU A 107 13.83 -5.72 10.81
CA GLU A 107 14.21 -5.35 12.18
C GLU A 107 14.84 -3.95 12.26
N GLU A 108 15.64 -3.54 11.28
CA GLU A 108 16.20 -2.18 11.20
C GLU A 108 15.10 -1.13 11.08
N ILE A 109 14.12 -1.33 10.19
CA ILE A 109 12.94 -0.46 10.08
C ILE A 109 12.18 -0.44 11.41
N SER A 110 12.00 -1.59 12.06
CA SER A 110 11.33 -1.65 13.36
C SER A 110 12.07 -0.88 14.46
N ARG A 111 13.40 -0.78 14.41
CA ARG A 111 14.19 0.01 15.35
C ARG A 111 14.20 1.51 14.99
N LYS A 112 14.08 1.82 13.69
CA LYS A 112 14.13 3.19 13.16
C LYS A 112 12.88 4.00 13.50
N TYR A 113 11.71 3.36 13.53
CA TYR A 113 10.42 4.03 13.76
C TYR A 113 9.82 3.70 15.12
N SER A 114 9.06 4.64 15.70
CA SER A 114 8.35 4.40 16.95
C SER A 114 7.29 3.30 16.78
N THR A 115 6.96 2.61 17.88
CA THR A 115 5.85 1.64 17.91
C THR A 115 4.56 2.24 17.36
N SER A 116 4.25 3.51 17.70
CA SER A 116 3.06 4.22 17.22
C SER A 116 3.01 4.43 15.71
N SER A 117 4.15 4.56 15.03
CA SER A 117 4.21 4.63 13.58
C SER A 117 4.07 3.23 12.96
N LEU A 118 4.70 2.23 13.56
CA LEU A 118 4.68 0.85 13.06
C LEU A 118 3.31 0.19 13.21
N GLU A 119 2.54 0.51 14.25
CA GLU A 119 1.17 0.01 14.46
C GLU A 119 0.21 0.39 13.33
N LYS A 120 0.57 1.38 12.51
CA LYS A 120 -0.21 1.89 11.37
C LYS A 120 0.26 1.32 10.03
N VAL A 121 1.26 0.43 10.05
CA VAL A 121 1.68 -0.38 8.90
C VAL A 121 0.96 -1.73 8.97
N MET A 122 0.00 -1.94 8.07
CA MET A 122 -0.79 -3.16 8.00
C MET A 122 -0.25 -4.10 6.93
N VAL A 123 0.15 -5.31 7.33
CA VAL A 123 0.49 -6.39 6.41
C VAL A 123 -0.80 -7.09 5.96
N GLY A 124 -0.89 -7.43 4.67
CA GLY A 124 -2.03 -8.04 3.98
C GLY A 124 -2.37 -9.48 4.39
N HIS A 125 -2.38 -9.77 5.69
CA HIS A 125 -2.88 -11.02 6.26
C HIS A 125 -4.42 -11.02 6.26
N ILE A 126 -5.04 -10.90 5.08
CA ILE A 126 -6.49 -10.73 4.90
C ILE A 126 -7.31 -11.88 5.51
N GLU A 127 -6.76 -13.10 5.58
CA GLU A 127 -7.42 -14.26 6.18
C GLU A 127 -7.69 -14.08 7.69
N ARG A 128 -6.97 -13.16 8.37
CA ARG A 128 -7.28 -12.81 9.78
C ARG A 128 -8.66 -12.16 9.93
N PHE A 129 -9.24 -11.67 8.83
CA PHE A 129 -10.57 -11.06 8.78
C PHE A 129 -11.63 -12.00 8.18
N ASN A 130 -11.24 -13.21 7.76
CA ASN A 130 -12.18 -14.19 7.25
C ASN A 130 -13.04 -14.73 8.41
N PRO A 131 -14.40 -14.63 8.33
CA PRO A 131 -15.29 -15.09 9.39
C PRO A 131 -15.04 -16.53 9.83
N ALA A 132 -14.68 -17.42 8.89
CA ALA A 132 -14.38 -18.82 9.21
C ALA A 132 -13.15 -18.97 10.11
N TYR A 133 -12.08 -18.22 9.83
CA TYR A 133 -10.86 -18.21 10.66
C TYR A 133 -11.09 -17.56 12.01
N ILE A 134 -11.88 -16.48 12.06
CA ILE A 134 -12.26 -15.83 13.31
C ILE A 134 -13.01 -16.80 14.22
N GLU A 135 -13.95 -17.56 13.66
CA GLU A 135 -14.72 -18.53 14.44
C GLU A 135 -13.85 -19.70 14.92
N LEU A 136 -12.97 -20.22 14.05
CA LEU A 136 -12.05 -21.30 14.42
C LEU A 136 -11.15 -20.93 15.60
N LYS A 137 -10.73 -19.65 15.72
CA LYS A 137 -9.88 -19.18 16.83
C LYS A 137 -10.59 -19.15 18.19
N LYS A 138 -11.93 -19.20 18.22
CA LYS A 138 -12.70 -19.18 19.48
C LYS A 138 -12.89 -20.57 20.08
N ALA A 139 -12.72 -21.63 19.29
CA ALA A 139 -12.79 -23.02 19.72
C ALA A 139 -11.49 -23.45 20.43
#